data_AF-A0A9D4SYS1-F1
#
_entry.id   AF-A0A9D4SYS1-F1
#
_cell.length_a   1.000
_cell.length_b   1.000
_cell.length_c   1.000
_cell.angle_alpha   90.00
_cell.angle_beta   90.00
_cell.angle_gamma   90.00
#
_symmetry.space_group_name_H-M   'P 1'
#
loop_
_entity.id
_entity.type
_entity.pdbx_description
1 polymer ?
#
loop_
_entity_poly.entity_id
_entity_poly.type
_entity_poly.pdbx_seq_one_letter_code
_entity_poly.pdbx_strand_id
1 'polypeptide(L)'
;MWFNADCSAEVPGKDSFQTALRVWIDKPHTINRRLTGVKPLRERVIKPAVLNSDDALCTLIEQLSAVDVDGLDSVLEPLTGHPECSWKDASEIVGYVLERELLPKQIDRFSPVREVVMVFGDSAVFYNASKTSAVSPSITYRLRLSDDSRIHLEFYKFKCEDEVSGASWLKEHVLPKVTKWACSEPTTKGKQLVVPSLSQVPIEKYNAMYFNLKKKYGKHLCKIWPETTDPLKYVYEDIAIASYLLAVWDEEKQNDHDEAPTFIDVGCGNGLLVYLLAAEGYDGIGVDVRKRKIWELFGSSTKLLEQPITPETRFPEYMWWIGNHSDELTPWIPYLASRSRPDARVFLLPCCPFTFHGKYQRQHGGMSQYQSYLLFLQGLCHDLGFDVTLDRLRIPSTKRICLVCKPGERKDQQAAAEDIEGFIPSRIDFQQETRLKQEHEAHAEKFEPRAKTEAVRNCTQLDRDFLDCTVDLLAKKLLQLGGDSSSGPPESPEEHHWLKGGNLHLSELADLLSKEDLNMLKSQCGGLQTLVRNHKHIFQVDKGLVSLNVPKLAAEKVGSSKKNSATKPPGKRKHCWFHRNHPQGCPLQGDECTFIHE
;
A
#
# COMPACT_ATOMS: atom_id res chain seq x y z
N MET A 1 25.87 -33.05 9.46
CA MET A 1 25.22 -32.96 10.78
C MET A 1 24.56 -31.60 10.90
N TRP A 2 23.35 -31.57 11.48
CA TRP A 2 22.58 -30.36 11.76
C TRP A 2 23.00 -29.76 13.09
N PHE A 3 23.07 -28.43 13.15
CA PHE A 3 23.42 -27.68 14.35
C PHE A 3 22.28 -26.73 14.71
N ASN A 4 21.79 -26.81 15.94
CA ASN A 4 20.79 -25.88 16.45
C ASN A 4 21.43 -24.51 16.62
N ALA A 5 20.95 -23.52 15.86
CA ALA A 5 21.55 -22.20 15.80
C ALA A 5 20.83 -21.18 16.68
N ASP A 6 19.50 -21.29 16.77
CA ASP A 6 18.62 -20.44 17.59
C ASP A 6 17.22 -21.06 17.70
N CYS A 7 16.39 -20.57 18.62
CA CYS A 7 15.00 -21.02 18.78
C CYS A 7 14.05 -19.86 19.11
N SER A 8 12.79 -20.01 18.72
CA SER A 8 11.76 -19.01 19.02
C SER A 8 11.17 -19.16 20.43
N ALA A 9 10.29 -18.22 20.81
CA ALA A 9 9.28 -18.50 21.83
C ALA A 9 8.29 -19.57 21.34
N GLU A 10 7.47 -20.09 22.25
CA GLU A 10 6.43 -21.07 21.93
C GLU A 10 5.44 -20.52 20.89
N VAL A 11 5.02 -21.38 19.96
CA VAL A 11 4.04 -21.08 18.92
C VAL A 11 2.79 -21.95 19.08
N PRO A 12 1.61 -21.51 18.58
CA PRO A 12 0.34 -22.18 18.85
C PRO A 12 0.24 -23.65 18.40
N GLY A 13 1.01 -24.06 17.39
CA GLY A 13 1.05 -25.44 16.91
C GLY A 13 1.36 -25.60 15.42
N LYS A 14 1.27 -26.84 14.92
CA LYS A 14 1.68 -27.26 13.57
C LYS A 14 1.03 -26.44 12.44
N ASP A 15 -0.29 -26.25 12.48
CA ASP A 15 -1.02 -25.53 11.42
C ASP A 15 -0.59 -24.07 11.31
N SER A 16 -0.34 -23.44 12.46
CA SER A 16 0.13 -22.06 12.55
C SER A 16 1.55 -21.91 11.99
N PHE A 17 2.42 -22.89 12.28
CA PHE A 17 3.77 -22.98 11.73
C PHE A 17 3.75 -23.19 10.22
N GLN A 18 2.93 -24.11 9.71
CA GLN A 18 2.80 -24.36 8.27
C GLN A 18 2.26 -23.12 7.52
N THR A 19 1.33 -22.38 8.12
CA THR A 19 0.84 -21.10 7.57
C THR A 19 1.97 -20.06 7.50
N ALA A 20 2.80 -19.96 8.54
CA ALA A 20 3.95 -19.06 8.54
C ALA A 20 5.01 -19.46 7.50
N LEU A 21 5.26 -20.77 7.34
CA LEU A 21 6.15 -21.30 6.31
C LEU A 21 5.67 -20.93 4.91
N ARG A 22 4.38 -21.08 4.59
CA ARG A 22 3.82 -20.65 3.29
C ARG A 22 4.16 -19.19 2.97
N VAL A 23 4.02 -18.29 3.95
CA VAL A 23 4.35 -16.87 3.75
C VAL A 23 5.85 -16.67 3.48
N TRP A 24 6.72 -17.34 4.23
CA TRP A 24 8.16 -17.27 4.02
C TRP A 24 8.57 -17.84 2.66
N ILE A 25 7.96 -18.94 2.26
CA ILE A 25 8.21 -19.60 0.99
C ILE A 25 7.72 -18.71 -0.17
N ASP A 26 6.48 -18.27 -0.18
CA ASP A 26 5.94 -17.54 -1.34
C ASP A 26 6.40 -16.08 -1.39
N LYS A 27 6.68 -15.48 -0.22
CA LYS A 27 6.87 -14.04 -0.08
C LYS A 27 8.13 -13.67 0.73
N PRO A 28 9.32 -14.22 0.41
CA PRO A 28 10.56 -13.91 1.14
C PRO A 28 10.94 -12.44 1.04
N HIS A 29 10.52 -11.74 -0.02
CA HIS A 29 10.69 -10.30 -0.20
C HIS A 29 10.00 -9.43 0.87
N THR A 30 9.12 -10.00 1.68
CA THR A 30 8.53 -9.32 2.86
C THR A 30 9.53 -9.12 3.99
N ILE A 31 10.58 -9.95 4.05
CA ILE A 31 11.71 -9.83 4.99
C ILE A 31 12.93 -9.30 4.24
N ASN A 32 13.30 -9.97 3.14
CA ASN A 32 14.47 -9.65 2.36
C ASN A 32 14.16 -8.58 1.31
N ARG A 33 14.34 -7.31 1.70
CA ARG A 33 14.03 -6.16 0.84
C ARG A 33 14.92 -6.05 -0.40
N ARG A 34 15.99 -6.84 -0.53
CA ARG A 34 16.81 -6.95 -1.75
C ARG A 34 16.10 -7.70 -2.87
N LEU A 35 15.11 -8.52 -2.53
CA LEU A 35 14.31 -9.27 -3.49
C LEU A 35 13.14 -8.44 -4.01
N THR A 36 12.87 -8.61 -5.30
CA THR A 36 11.58 -8.26 -5.88
C THR A 36 10.60 -9.35 -5.50
N GLY A 37 10.87 -10.61 -5.79
CA GLY A 37 10.00 -11.70 -5.35
C GLY A 37 10.52 -13.05 -5.78
N VAL A 38 9.59 -13.96 -6.04
CA VAL A 38 9.90 -15.36 -6.35
C VAL A 38 9.25 -15.71 -7.68
N LYS A 39 10.01 -16.33 -8.57
CA LYS A 39 9.50 -17.03 -9.75
C LYS A 39 9.47 -18.54 -9.43
N PRO A 40 8.29 -19.15 -9.32
CA PRO A 40 8.18 -20.61 -9.23
C PRO A 40 8.70 -21.25 -10.53
N LEU A 41 9.34 -22.40 -10.42
CA LEU A 41 9.89 -23.10 -11.58
C LEU A 41 9.31 -24.50 -11.71
N ARG A 42 9.44 -25.31 -10.66
CA ARG A 42 8.94 -26.69 -10.63
C ARG A 42 8.43 -27.04 -9.25
N GLU A 43 7.38 -27.84 -9.24
CA GLU A 43 6.80 -28.42 -8.04
C GLU A 43 6.84 -29.94 -8.19
N ARG A 44 7.33 -30.61 -7.15
CA ARG A 44 7.53 -32.06 -7.09
C ARG A 44 7.04 -32.56 -5.74
N VAL A 45 6.71 -33.84 -5.64
CA VAL A 45 6.38 -34.50 -4.36
C VAL A 45 7.41 -35.60 -4.09
N ILE A 46 7.99 -35.61 -2.90
CA ILE A 46 8.97 -36.61 -2.48
C ILE A 46 8.28 -37.97 -2.34
N LYS A 47 8.92 -39.01 -2.88
CA LYS A 47 8.45 -40.39 -2.72
C LYS A 47 8.57 -40.82 -1.25
N PRO A 48 7.55 -41.49 -0.67
CA PRO A 48 7.53 -41.85 0.76
C PRO A 48 8.77 -42.60 1.27
N ALA A 49 9.42 -43.40 0.41
CA ALA A 49 10.60 -44.19 0.76
C ALA A 49 11.85 -43.35 1.12
N VAL A 50 11.88 -42.05 0.79
CA VAL A 50 13.06 -41.17 0.92
C VAL A 50 13.08 -40.41 2.26
N LEU A 51 11.96 -40.40 3.00
CA LEU A 51 11.68 -39.38 4.04
C LEU A 51 11.85 -39.82 5.49
N ASN A 52 12.36 -41.02 5.76
CA ASN A 52 12.20 -41.62 7.08
C ASN A 52 13.29 -41.27 8.10
N SER A 53 14.32 -40.49 7.74
CA SER A 53 15.37 -40.10 8.69
C SER A 53 16.11 -38.80 8.33
N ASP A 54 16.68 -38.15 9.34
CA ASP A 54 17.59 -37.00 9.17
C ASP A 54 18.85 -37.39 8.35
N ASP A 55 19.28 -38.65 8.37
CA ASP A 55 20.42 -39.15 7.59
C ASP A 55 20.12 -39.18 6.08
N ALA A 56 18.90 -39.58 5.70
CA ALA A 56 18.46 -39.54 4.30
C ALA A 56 18.43 -38.11 3.76
N LEU A 57 17.94 -37.17 4.58
CA LEU A 57 17.96 -35.74 4.25
C LEU A 57 19.40 -35.20 4.13
N CYS A 58 20.30 -35.59 5.03
CA CYS A 58 21.72 -35.23 4.94
C CYS A 58 22.34 -35.74 3.63
N THR A 59 22.04 -36.99 3.25
CA THR A 59 22.52 -37.60 2.01
C THR A 59 22.01 -36.86 0.78
N LEU A 60 20.73 -36.49 0.77
CA LEU A 60 20.13 -35.70 -0.31
C LEU A 60 20.80 -34.33 -0.45
N ILE A 61 21.03 -33.61 0.66
CA ILE A 61 21.72 -32.32 0.64
C ILE A 61 23.15 -32.48 0.11
N GLU A 62 23.85 -33.56 0.45
CA GLU A 62 25.18 -33.85 -0.09
C GLU A 62 25.15 -34.08 -1.60
N GLN A 63 24.18 -34.87 -2.10
CA GLN A 63 23.98 -35.08 -3.54
C GLN A 63 23.66 -33.77 -4.27
N LEU A 64 22.76 -32.95 -3.72
CA LEU A 64 22.45 -31.62 -4.27
C LEU A 64 23.69 -30.71 -4.27
N SER A 65 24.53 -30.78 -3.23
CA SER A 65 25.76 -29.98 -3.15
C SER A 65 26.83 -30.39 -4.16
N ALA A 66 26.80 -31.64 -4.62
CA ALA A 66 27.75 -32.18 -5.59
C ALA A 66 27.42 -31.80 -7.05
N VAL A 67 26.21 -31.31 -7.32
CA VAL A 67 25.79 -30.83 -8.65
C VAL A 67 25.75 -29.31 -8.71
N ASP A 68 25.66 -28.77 -9.93
CA ASP A 68 25.32 -27.38 -10.18
C ASP A 68 23.80 -27.23 -10.39
N VAL A 69 23.36 -26.04 -10.79
CA VAL A 69 21.94 -25.73 -11.00
C VAL A 69 21.33 -26.58 -12.12
N ASP A 70 22.09 -26.90 -13.17
CA ASP A 70 21.61 -27.67 -14.31
C ASP A 70 21.54 -29.17 -13.98
N GLY A 71 22.36 -29.64 -13.03
CA GLY A 71 22.35 -31.01 -12.53
C GLY A 71 21.27 -31.34 -11.49
N LEU A 72 20.47 -30.37 -11.02
CA LEU A 72 19.46 -30.60 -9.97
C LEU A 72 18.46 -31.72 -10.32
N ASP A 73 18.03 -31.80 -11.58
CA ASP A 73 17.07 -32.80 -12.05
C ASP A 73 17.58 -34.23 -11.89
N SER A 74 18.87 -34.44 -12.17
CA SER A 74 19.49 -35.77 -12.05
C SER A 74 19.42 -36.33 -10.61
N VAL A 75 19.35 -35.45 -9.61
CA VAL A 75 19.24 -35.80 -8.20
C VAL A 75 17.78 -35.92 -7.78
N LEU A 76 16.94 -34.97 -8.19
CA LEU A 76 15.57 -34.85 -7.69
C LEU A 76 14.56 -35.76 -8.42
N GLU A 77 14.68 -36.00 -9.72
CA GLU A 77 13.72 -36.83 -10.46
C GLU A 77 13.61 -38.27 -9.94
N PRO A 78 14.70 -38.99 -9.62
CA PRO A 78 14.59 -40.35 -9.09
C PRO A 78 13.84 -40.41 -7.75
N LEU A 79 13.91 -39.34 -6.96
CA LEU A 79 13.41 -39.26 -5.58
C LEU A 79 12.01 -38.65 -5.48
N THR A 80 11.52 -38.06 -6.57
CA THR A 80 10.26 -37.31 -6.57
C THR A 80 9.29 -37.80 -7.64
N GLY A 81 8.03 -37.42 -7.51
CA GLY A 81 6.97 -37.61 -8.48
C GLY A 81 6.23 -36.30 -8.74
N HIS A 82 5.18 -36.39 -9.55
CA HIS A 82 4.34 -35.24 -9.87
C HIS A 82 3.28 -35.00 -8.77
N PRO A 83 3.06 -33.75 -8.35
CA PRO A 83 1.98 -33.43 -7.43
C PRO A 83 0.61 -33.61 -8.08
N GLU A 84 -0.38 -34.07 -7.31
CA GLU A 84 -1.79 -34.13 -7.74
C GLU A 84 -2.43 -32.74 -7.85
N CYS A 85 -1.95 -31.77 -7.06
CA CYS A 85 -2.39 -30.38 -7.08
C CYS A 85 -1.23 -29.42 -6.79
N SER A 86 -1.39 -28.15 -7.16
CA SER A 86 -0.40 -27.12 -6.85
C SER A 86 -0.20 -26.99 -5.32
N TRP A 87 1.04 -26.75 -4.89
CA TRP A 87 1.38 -26.50 -3.49
C TRP A 87 0.50 -25.41 -2.84
N LYS A 88 0.14 -24.40 -3.63
CA LYS A 88 -0.64 -23.25 -3.15
C LYS A 88 -2.08 -23.63 -2.82
N ASP A 89 -2.59 -24.67 -3.46
CA ASP A 89 -3.97 -25.13 -3.34
C ASP A 89 -4.10 -26.37 -2.44
N ALA A 90 -2.98 -27.02 -2.13
CA ALA A 90 -2.93 -28.18 -1.25
C ALA A 90 -3.45 -27.86 0.16
N SER A 91 -4.21 -28.77 0.77
CA SER A 91 -4.62 -28.64 2.18
C SER A 91 -3.45 -28.93 3.12
N GLU A 92 -2.67 -29.98 2.82
CA GLU A 92 -1.44 -30.36 3.51
C GLU A 92 -0.23 -30.11 2.62
N ILE A 93 0.78 -29.45 3.20
CA ILE A 93 1.97 -29.00 2.49
C ILE A 93 3.18 -29.90 2.74
N VAL A 94 2.93 -31.15 3.10
CA VAL A 94 3.99 -32.08 3.50
C VAL A 94 4.47 -32.85 2.29
N GLY A 95 5.79 -32.98 2.15
CA GLY A 95 6.42 -33.78 1.12
C GLY A 95 6.66 -33.06 -0.20
N TYR A 96 6.46 -31.74 -0.32
CA TYR A 96 6.80 -31.06 -1.58
C TYR A 96 8.26 -30.65 -1.64
N VAL A 97 8.79 -30.69 -2.86
CA VAL A 97 10.04 -30.02 -3.27
C VAL A 97 9.68 -28.92 -4.25
N LEU A 98 10.06 -27.70 -3.89
CA LEU A 98 9.79 -26.49 -4.66
C LEU A 98 11.11 -25.94 -5.19
N GLU A 99 11.23 -25.90 -6.51
CA GLU A 99 12.31 -25.17 -7.18
C GLU A 99 11.82 -23.77 -7.53
N ARG A 100 12.64 -22.78 -7.17
CA ARG A 100 12.28 -21.38 -7.36
C ARG A 100 13.48 -20.50 -7.67
N GLU A 101 13.18 -19.37 -8.26
CA GLU A 101 14.13 -18.28 -8.46
C GLU A 101 13.80 -17.11 -7.53
N LEU A 102 14.79 -16.72 -6.73
CA LEU A 102 14.74 -15.49 -5.95
C LEU A 102 15.21 -14.33 -6.84
N LEU A 103 14.29 -13.44 -7.19
CA LEU A 103 14.55 -12.36 -8.13
C LEU A 103 15.08 -11.12 -7.41
N PRO A 104 16.28 -10.61 -7.73
CA PRO A 104 16.84 -9.41 -7.12
C PRO A 104 16.17 -8.13 -7.65
N LYS A 105 16.15 -7.07 -6.83
CA LYS A 105 15.73 -5.71 -7.25
C LYS A 105 16.78 -4.99 -8.10
N GLN A 106 18.07 -5.26 -7.83
CA GLN A 106 19.21 -4.66 -8.55
C GLN A 106 19.71 -5.67 -9.58
N ILE A 107 18.94 -5.84 -10.66
CA ILE A 107 19.20 -6.85 -11.69
C ILE A 107 20.48 -6.56 -12.51
N ASP A 108 21.01 -5.34 -12.43
CA ASP A 108 22.30 -4.94 -13.01
C ASP A 108 23.50 -5.39 -12.17
N ARG A 109 23.28 -5.76 -10.91
CA ARG A 109 24.35 -6.13 -9.96
C ARG A 109 24.28 -7.59 -9.53
N PHE A 110 23.08 -8.15 -9.49
CA PHE A 110 22.85 -9.48 -8.97
C PHE A 110 22.01 -10.29 -9.95
N SER A 111 22.38 -11.56 -10.12
CA SER A 111 21.60 -12.53 -10.87
C SER A 111 20.53 -13.18 -9.99
N PRO A 112 19.46 -13.75 -10.57
CA PRO A 112 18.53 -14.62 -9.85
C PRO A 112 19.26 -15.75 -9.12
N VAL A 113 18.77 -16.10 -7.93
CA VAL A 113 19.30 -17.24 -7.15
C VAL A 113 18.32 -18.40 -7.24
N ARG A 114 18.80 -19.54 -7.72
CA ARG A 114 18.08 -20.82 -7.74
C ARG A 114 18.10 -21.43 -6.35
N GLU A 115 16.92 -21.72 -5.82
CA GLU A 115 16.76 -22.29 -4.49
C GLU A 115 15.81 -23.49 -4.56
N VAL A 116 16.15 -24.53 -3.80
CA VAL A 116 15.32 -25.72 -3.59
C VAL A 116 14.79 -25.67 -2.17
N VAL A 117 13.46 -25.76 -2.02
CA VAL A 117 12.79 -25.81 -0.73
C VAL A 117 12.11 -27.16 -0.58
N MET A 118 12.49 -27.91 0.45
CA MET A 118 11.88 -29.20 0.77
C MET A 118 11.05 -29.04 2.03
N VAL A 119 9.77 -29.42 2.00
CA VAL A 119 8.86 -29.24 3.13
C VAL A 119 8.36 -30.57 3.66
N PHE A 120 8.39 -30.70 4.98
CA PHE A 120 8.09 -31.89 5.75
C PHE A 120 6.99 -31.56 6.77
N GLY A 121 6.56 -32.58 7.54
CA GLY A 121 5.50 -32.43 8.54
C GLY A 121 5.80 -31.34 9.57
N ASP A 122 7.02 -31.37 10.10
CA ASP A 122 7.49 -30.52 11.20
C ASP A 122 8.51 -29.48 10.75
N SER A 123 8.94 -29.47 9.49
CA SER A 123 10.09 -28.67 9.07
C SER A 123 10.10 -28.27 7.61
N ALA A 124 10.90 -27.26 7.28
CA ALA A 124 11.24 -26.91 5.90
C ALA A 124 12.73 -26.61 5.77
N VAL A 125 13.35 -27.17 4.74
CA VAL A 125 14.77 -27.04 4.43
C VAL A 125 14.93 -26.13 3.21
N PHE A 126 15.87 -25.19 3.29
CA PHE A 126 16.17 -24.20 2.26
C PHE A 126 17.60 -24.41 1.77
N TYR A 127 17.74 -24.75 0.49
CA TYR A 127 19.02 -25.02 -0.16
C TYR A 127 19.25 -24.05 -1.32
N ASN A 128 20.28 -23.21 -1.20
CA ASN A 128 20.71 -22.28 -2.25
C ASN A 128 21.58 -23.01 -3.29
N ALA A 129 20.96 -23.49 -4.36
CA ALA A 129 21.63 -24.24 -5.42
C ALA A 129 22.58 -23.37 -6.25
N SER A 130 22.35 -22.06 -6.35
CA SER A 130 23.29 -21.15 -7.00
C SER A 130 24.59 -20.94 -6.24
N LYS A 131 24.66 -21.31 -4.94
CA LYS A 131 25.86 -21.17 -4.09
C LYS A 131 26.39 -19.73 -4.01
N THR A 132 25.55 -18.73 -4.28
CA THR A 132 25.89 -17.31 -4.16
C THR A 132 25.15 -16.66 -2.99
N SER A 133 25.84 -15.82 -2.23
CA SER A 133 25.27 -15.14 -1.05
C SER A 133 24.63 -13.77 -1.35
N ALA A 134 24.46 -13.45 -2.64
CA ALA A 134 24.07 -12.11 -3.11
C ALA A 134 22.72 -11.63 -2.55
N VAL A 135 21.71 -12.50 -2.64
CA VAL A 135 20.34 -12.20 -2.19
C VAL A 135 19.69 -13.31 -1.38
N SER A 136 20.36 -14.43 -1.15
CA SER A 136 19.97 -15.47 -0.18
C SER A 136 21.24 -15.94 0.54
N PRO A 137 21.19 -16.35 1.81
CA PRO A 137 22.33 -17.03 2.44
C PRO A 137 22.76 -18.26 1.62
N SER A 138 24.05 -18.55 1.55
CA SER A 138 24.53 -19.79 0.90
C SER A 138 24.52 -20.98 1.86
N ILE A 139 24.49 -20.71 3.17
CA ILE A 139 24.26 -21.72 4.20
C ILE A 139 22.92 -22.43 4.01
N THR A 140 22.95 -23.76 4.00
CA THR A 140 21.73 -24.57 4.03
C THR A 140 21.15 -24.56 5.44
N TYR A 141 19.87 -24.24 5.55
CA TYR A 141 19.20 -24.11 6.85
C TYR A 141 17.84 -24.79 6.85
N ARG A 142 17.39 -25.15 8.05
CA ARG A 142 16.08 -25.75 8.32
C ARG A 142 15.36 -24.94 9.39
N LEU A 143 14.07 -24.68 9.17
CA LEU A 143 13.15 -24.27 10.23
C LEU A 143 12.36 -25.50 10.66
N ARG A 144 12.40 -25.85 11.94
CA ARG A 144 11.75 -27.04 12.49
C ARG A 144 10.90 -26.70 13.70
N LEU A 145 9.64 -27.13 13.72
CA LEU A 145 8.82 -27.16 14.91
C LEU A 145 9.18 -28.40 15.74
N SER A 146 9.68 -28.17 16.94
CA SER A 146 10.05 -29.25 17.88
C SER A 146 8.91 -29.55 18.86
N ASP A 147 9.05 -30.64 19.61
CA ASP A 147 8.08 -31.10 20.62
C ASP A 147 7.89 -30.09 21.77
N ASP A 148 8.87 -29.21 21.99
CA ASP A 148 8.77 -28.10 22.94
C ASP A 148 7.91 -26.92 22.44
N SER A 149 7.22 -27.12 21.31
CA SER A 149 6.37 -26.12 20.64
C SER A 149 7.13 -24.88 20.18
N ARG A 150 8.44 -24.97 19.94
CA ARG A 150 9.26 -23.86 19.41
C ARG A 150 9.72 -24.13 17.99
N ILE A 151 9.92 -23.05 17.25
CA ILE A 151 10.55 -23.10 15.93
C ILE A 151 12.06 -22.97 16.14
N HIS A 152 12.80 -24.03 15.80
CA HIS A 152 14.24 -24.04 15.77
C HIS A 152 14.75 -23.66 14.39
N LEU A 153 15.76 -22.79 14.38
CA LEU A 153 16.60 -22.53 13.22
C LEU A 153 17.84 -23.40 13.33
N GLU A 154 18.01 -24.29 12.36
CA GLU A 154 19.12 -25.23 12.31
C GLU A 154 19.95 -25.01 11.05
N PHE A 155 21.27 -25.19 11.16
CA PHE A 155 22.20 -25.07 10.04
C PHE A 155 22.85 -26.40 9.71
N TYR A 156 23.03 -26.69 8.42
CA TYR A 156 23.70 -27.88 7.96
C TYR A 156 25.20 -27.62 7.72
N LYS A 157 26.08 -28.40 8.37
CA LYS A 157 27.55 -28.32 8.22
C LYS A 157 28.10 -26.87 8.31
N PHE A 158 27.55 -26.05 9.20
CA PHE A 158 27.98 -24.66 9.36
C PHE A 158 29.43 -24.57 9.84
N LYS A 159 30.26 -23.85 9.09
CA LYS A 159 31.58 -23.42 9.52
C LYS A 159 31.52 -21.93 9.83
N CYS A 160 31.94 -21.55 11.03
CA CYS A 160 31.81 -20.19 11.56
C CYS A 160 32.53 -19.12 10.70
N GLU A 161 33.47 -19.52 9.84
CA GLU A 161 34.36 -18.59 9.13
C GLU A 161 33.78 -18.04 7.81
N ASP A 162 32.80 -18.71 7.17
CA ASP A 162 32.42 -18.40 5.78
C ASP A 162 31.08 -17.63 5.61
N GLU A 163 30.12 -17.77 6.53
CA GLU A 163 28.72 -17.30 6.33
C GLU A 163 28.11 -16.57 7.54
N VAL A 164 28.94 -15.92 8.37
CA VAL A 164 28.49 -15.24 9.61
C VAL A 164 27.34 -14.26 9.35
N SER A 165 27.42 -13.48 8.28
CA SER A 165 26.40 -12.48 7.95
C SER A 165 25.06 -13.13 7.56
N GLY A 166 25.08 -14.22 6.78
CA GLY A 166 23.88 -14.97 6.41
C GLY A 166 23.22 -15.61 7.63
N ALA A 167 24.03 -16.22 8.49
CA ALA A 167 23.60 -16.84 9.73
C ALA A 167 22.97 -15.81 10.71
N SER A 168 23.63 -14.68 10.97
CA SER A 168 23.10 -13.59 11.80
C SER A 168 21.80 -13.03 11.20
N TRP A 169 21.74 -12.85 9.87
CA TRP A 169 20.52 -12.36 9.22
C TRP A 169 19.32 -13.31 9.41
N LEU A 170 19.52 -14.63 9.27
CA LEU A 170 18.47 -15.62 9.51
C LEU A 170 17.95 -15.56 10.96
N LYS A 171 18.86 -15.48 11.95
CA LYS A 171 18.52 -15.37 13.37
C LYS A 171 17.78 -14.08 13.72
N GLU A 172 18.27 -12.95 13.22
CA GLU A 172 17.75 -11.63 13.61
C GLU A 172 16.49 -11.22 12.84
N HIS A 173 16.29 -11.75 11.63
CA HIS A 173 15.24 -11.27 10.72
C HIS A 173 14.23 -12.34 10.33
N VAL A 174 14.67 -13.55 9.99
CA VAL A 174 13.77 -14.60 9.49
C VAL A 174 13.05 -15.29 10.64
N LEU A 175 13.79 -15.85 11.59
CA LEU A 175 13.20 -16.60 12.71
C LEU A 175 12.15 -15.76 13.48
N PRO A 176 12.45 -14.54 13.96
CA PRO A 176 11.47 -13.72 14.70
C PRO A 176 10.23 -13.38 13.87
N LYS A 177 10.39 -13.24 12.56
CA LYS A 177 9.28 -12.88 11.67
C LYS A 177 8.38 -14.08 11.38
N VAL A 178 8.96 -15.25 11.16
CA VAL A 178 8.22 -16.51 10.99
C VAL A 178 7.47 -16.84 12.28
N THR A 179 8.11 -16.73 13.45
CA THR A 179 7.45 -16.88 14.75
C THR A 179 6.28 -15.92 14.89
N LYS A 180 6.49 -14.63 14.57
CA LYS A 180 5.41 -13.64 14.62
C LYS A 180 4.23 -14.03 13.73
N TRP A 181 4.48 -14.55 12.53
CA TRP A 181 3.40 -15.02 11.65
C TRP A 181 2.69 -16.24 12.22
N ALA A 182 3.42 -17.19 12.81
CA ALA A 182 2.84 -18.36 13.46
C ALA A 182 1.95 -17.97 14.66
N CYS A 183 2.34 -16.97 15.45
CA CYS A 183 1.52 -16.46 16.55
C CYS A 183 0.38 -15.51 16.10
N SER A 184 0.27 -15.18 14.81
CA SER A 184 -0.76 -14.26 14.31
C SER A 184 -2.02 -15.03 13.93
N GLU A 185 -3.20 -14.51 14.29
CA GLU A 185 -4.45 -15.09 13.83
C GLU A 185 -4.62 -14.90 12.30
N PRO A 186 -5.01 -15.96 11.56
CA PRO A 186 -5.33 -15.85 10.15
C PRO A 186 -6.45 -14.83 9.93
N THR A 187 -6.23 -13.88 9.01
CA THR A 187 -7.22 -12.84 8.68
C THR A 187 -8.44 -13.41 7.93
N THR A 188 -8.44 -14.70 7.61
CA THR A 188 -9.49 -15.43 6.86
C THR A 188 -10.81 -15.53 7.61
N LYS A 189 -10.89 -15.22 8.92
CA LYS A 189 -12.16 -15.07 9.64
C LYS A 189 -12.89 -13.74 9.36
N GLY A 190 -12.25 -12.80 8.65
CA GLY A 190 -12.84 -11.49 8.31
C GLY A 190 -13.39 -11.43 6.89
N LYS A 191 -14.41 -10.58 6.64
CA LYS A 191 -14.95 -10.25 5.30
C LYS A 191 -13.98 -9.40 4.45
N GLN A 192 -12.67 -9.57 4.64
CA GLN A 192 -11.64 -8.71 4.07
C GLN A 192 -11.25 -9.20 2.68
N LEU A 193 -11.28 -8.30 1.69
CA LEU A 193 -10.85 -8.60 0.32
C LEU A 193 -9.35 -8.88 0.27
N VAL A 194 -8.98 -10.10 -0.11
CA VAL A 194 -7.59 -10.54 -0.33
C VAL A 194 -7.28 -10.44 -1.81
N VAL A 195 -6.42 -9.49 -2.18
CA VAL A 195 -5.99 -9.29 -3.57
C VAL A 195 -4.52 -9.70 -3.70
N PRO A 196 -4.19 -10.66 -4.58
CA PRO A 196 -2.80 -11.04 -4.85
C PRO A 196 -2.02 -9.87 -5.47
N SER A 197 -0.68 -9.93 -5.45
CA SER A 197 0.16 -8.83 -5.93
C SER A 197 0.91 -9.21 -7.19
N LEU A 198 0.70 -8.42 -8.24
CA LEU A 198 1.23 -8.69 -9.58
C LEU A 198 0.82 -10.07 -10.08
N SER A 199 -0.46 -10.41 -9.89
CA SER A 199 -1.05 -11.66 -10.34
C SER A 199 -1.38 -11.67 -11.83
N GLN A 200 -1.54 -10.51 -12.44
CA GLN A 200 -1.87 -10.38 -13.86
C GLN A 200 -0.64 -10.31 -14.77
N VAL A 201 0.57 -10.27 -14.20
CA VAL A 201 1.82 -10.14 -14.96
C VAL A 201 2.93 -11.00 -14.37
N PRO A 202 3.81 -11.61 -15.18
CA PRO A 202 5.00 -12.28 -14.66
C PRO A 202 5.89 -11.30 -13.90
N ILE A 203 6.24 -11.66 -12.67
CA ILE A 203 6.98 -10.78 -11.75
C ILE A 203 8.36 -10.41 -12.29
N GLU A 204 9.01 -11.31 -13.03
CA GLU A 204 10.29 -11.09 -13.69
C GLU A 204 10.19 -10.05 -14.81
N LYS A 205 9.11 -10.08 -15.61
CA LYS A 205 8.86 -9.12 -16.68
C LYS A 205 8.61 -7.73 -16.08
N TYR A 206 7.72 -7.64 -15.08
CA TYR A 206 7.49 -6.40 -14.33
C TYR A 206 8.81 -5.85 -13.73
N ASN A 207 9.62 -6.71 -13.12
CA ASN A 207 10.88 -6.30 -12.49
C ASN A 207 11.87 -5.71 -13.52
N ALA A 208 12.00 -6.37 -14.67
CA ALA A 208 12.85 -5.91 -15.76
C ALA A 208 12.38 -4.57 -16.33
N MET A 209 11.08 -4.44 -16.60
CA MET A 209 10.48 -3.18 -17.08
C MET A 209 10.67 -2.04 -16.08
N TYR A 210 10.34 -2.28 -14.80
CA TYR A 210 10.51 -1.29 -13.75
C TYR A 210 11.95 -0.85 -13.59
N PHE A 211 12.90 -1.79 -13.60
CA PHE A 211 14.31 -1.47 -13.55
C PHE A 211 14.74 -0.59 -14.74
N ASN A 212 14.37 -0.97 -15.96
CA ASN A 212 14.75 -0.27 -17.18
C ASN A 212 14.16 1.14 -17.24
N LEU A 213 12.85 1.30 -16.97
CA LEU A 213 12.21 2.61 -16.93
C LEU A 213 12.77 3.49 -15.82
N LYS A 214 13.04 2.91 -14.64
CA LYS A 214 13.66 3.64 -13.53
C LYS A 214 15.05 4.15 -13.90
N LYS A 215 15.86 3.33 -14.58
CA LYS A 215 17.19 3.70 -15.07
C LYS A 215 17.13 4.76 -16.16
N LYS A 216 16.19 4.63 -17.10
CA LYS A 216 16.01 5.51 -18.26
C LYS A 216 15.47 6.88 -17.86
N TYR A 217 14.45 6.94 -17.00
CA TYR A 217 13.70 8.17 -16.73
C TYR A 217 13.87 8.72 -15.30
N GLY A 218 13.98 7.84 -14.30
CA GLY A 218 13.73 8.19 -12.90
C GLY A 218 14.59 9.35 -12.35
N LYS A 219 15.91 9.27 -12.50
CA LYS A 219 16.83 10.31 -11.99
C LYS A 219 16.61 11.66 -12.66
N HIS A 220 16.41 11.67 -13.98
CA HIS A 220 16.22 12.89 -14.74
C HIS A 220 14.89 13.56 -14.38
N LEU A 221 13.79 12.82 -14.41
CA LEU A 221 12.47 13.33 -14.08
C LEU A 221 12.37 13.88 -12.65
N CYS A 222 13.00 13.21 -11.67
CA CYS A 222 13.05 13.73 -10.30
C CYS A 222 13.79 15.07 -10.21
N LYS A 223 14.83 15.28 -11.04
CA LYS A 223 15.64 16.49 -11.03
C LYS A 223 14.90 17.69 -11.63
N ILE A 224 14.10 17.45 -12.68
CA ILE A 224 13.40 18.51 -13.41
C ILE A 224 11.96 18.75 -12.91
N TRP A 225 11.55 18.10 -11.82
CA TRP A 225 10.17 18.13 -11.33
C TRP A 225 9.74 19.54 -10.91
N PRO A 226 8.77 20.17 -11.61
CA PRO A 226 8.40 21.56 -11.34
C PRO A 226 7.21 21.70 -10.37
N GLU A 227 6.60 20.58 -9.96
CA GLU A 227 5.43 20.57 -9.08
C GLU A 227 5.84 20.64 -7.61
N THR A 228 4.91 21.06 -6.74
CA THR A 228 5.14 21.16 -5.28
C THR A 228 5.12 19.81 -4.57
N THR A 229 4.78 18.75 -5.27
CA THR A 229 4.72 17.37 -4.77
C THR A 229 6.11 16.73 -4.69
N ASP A 230 6.25 15.70 -3.86
CA ASP A 230 7.52 14.97 -3.72
C ASP A 230 7.85 14.16 -5.00
N PRO A 231 8.89 14.53 -5.77
CA PRO A 231 9.24 13.83 -7.00
C PRO A 231 9.55 12.36 -6.77
N LEU A 232 10.18 12.00 -5.65
CA LEU A 232 10.54 10.61 -5.38
C LEU A 232 9.30 9.73 -5.20
N LYS A 233 8.20 10.30 -4.72
CA LYS A 233 6.94 9.57 -4.64
C LYS A 233 6.30 9.42 -6.01
N TYR A 234 6.02 10.52 -6.69
CA TYR A 234 5.19 10.51 -7.91
C TYR A 234 5.91 9.92 -9.13
N VAL A 235 7.20 10.24 -9.32
CA VAL A 235 7.96 9.71 -10.47
C VAL A 235 8.08 8.20 -10.39
N TYR A 236 8.44 7.64 -9.23
CA TYR A 236 8.60 6.19 -9.11
C TYR A 236 7.26 5.44 -8.99
N GLU A 237 6.19 6.13 -8.61
CA GLU A 237 4.82 5.59 -8.66
C GLU A 237 4.37 5.43 -10.11
N ASP A 238 4.44 6.47 -10.93
CA ASP A 238 4.04 6.41 -12.34
C ASP A 238 4.95 5.49 -13.17
N ILE A 239 6.25 5.42 -12.87
CA ILE A 239 7.15 4.42 -13.48
C ILE A 239 6.68 3.00 -13.16
N ALA A 240 6.25 2.72 -11.92
CA ALA A 240 5.75 1.41 -11.54
C ALA A 240 4.39 1.08 -12.18
N ILE A 241 3.51 2.07 -12.33
CA ILE A 241 2.23 1.90 -13.04
C ILE A 241 2.48 1.64 -14.53
N ALA A 242 3.34 2.42 -15.18
CA ALA A 242 3.74 2.21 -16.57
C ALA A 242 4.36 0.81 -16.76
N SER A 243 5.24 0.38 -15.85
CA SER A 243 5.84 -0.96 -15.90
C SER A 243 4.80 -2.08 -15.82
N TYR A 244 3.75 -1.88 -15.04
CA TYR A 244 2.66 -2.84 -14.93
C TYR A 244 1.82 -2.88 -16.22
N LEU A 245 1.40 -1.73 -16.74
CA LEU A 245 0.63 -1.66 -17.99
C LEU A 245 1.38 -2.24 -19.18
N LEU A 246 2.67 -1.91 -19.33
CA LEU A 246 3.52 -2.47 -20.37
C LEU A 246 3.67 -3.99 -20.24
N ALA A 247 3.75 -4.52 -19.02
CA ALA A 247 3.81 -5.95 -18.78
C ALA A 247 2.48 -6.63 -19.13
N VAL A 248 1.34 -6.02 -18.78
CA VAL A 248 0.02 -6.50 -19.19
C VAL A 248 -0.10 -6.54 -20.72
N TRP A 249 0.32 -5.47 -21.40
CA TRP A 249 0.27 -5.39 -22.86
C TRP A 249 1.20 -6.36 -23.57
N ASP A 250 2.37 -6.67 -22.99
CA ASP A 250 3.27 -7.71 -23.51
C ASP A 250 2.63 -9.11 -23.38
N GLU A 251 1.95 -9.41 -22.27
CA GLU A 251 1.18 -10.65 -22.13
C GLU A 251 0.03 -10.74 -23.13
N GLU A 252 -0.66 -9.64 -23.42
CA GLU A 252 -1.77 -9.63 -24.37
C GLU A 252 -1.29 -9.86 -25.81
N LYS A 253 -0.16 -9.25 -26.21
CA LYS A 253 0.45 -9.49 -27.52
C LYS A 253 0.85 -10.95 -27.74
N GLN A 254 1.30 -11.63 -26.68
CA GLN A 254 1.68 -13.04 -26.74
C GLN A 254 0.48 -14.00 -26.89
N ASN A 255 -0.74 -13.51 -26.63
CA ASN A 255 -1.99 -14.26 -26.73
C ASN A 255 -2.80 -13.89 -27.99
N ASP A 256 -2.14 -13.72 -29.14
CA ASP A 256 -2.75 -13.51 -30.47
C ASP A 256 -3.44 -12.13 -30.69
N HIS A 257 -3.00 -11.09 -29.97
CA HIS A 257 -3.35 -9.69 -30.31
C HIS A 257 -2.20 -8.99 -31.04
N ASP A 258 -2.27 -8.94 -32.37
CA ASP A 258 -1.24 -8.34 -33.22
C ASP A 258 -1.24 -6.79 -33.20
N GLU A 259 -2.35 -6.15 -32.85
CA GLU A 259 -2.44 -4.69 -32.80
C GLU A 259 -1.76 -4.12 -31.55
N ALA A 260 -0.90 -3.12 -31.74
CA ALA A 260 -0.30 -2.40 -30.63
C ALA A 260 -1.40 -1.64 -29.86
N PRO A 261 -1.44 -1.72 -28.52
CA PRO A 261 -2.49 -1.07 -27.75
C PRO A 261 -2.37 0.44 -27.86
N THR A 262 -3.51 1.08 -28.14
CA THR A 262 -3.69 2.53 -28.07
C THR A 262 -4.38 2.90 -26.77
N PHE A 263 -4.08 4.07 -26.18
CA PHE A 263 -4.58 4.41 -24.85
C PHE A 263 -5.05 5.86 -24.68
N ILE A 264 -5.97 6.06 -23.73
CA ILE A 264 -6.36 7.36 -23.18
C ILE A 264 -6.25 7.32 -21.66
N ASP A 265 -5.58 8.29 -21.06
CA ASP A 265 -5.55 8.52 -19.60
C ASP A 265 -6.51 9.66 -19.24
N VAL A 266 -7.59 9.32 -18.53
CA VAL A 266 -8.69 10.22 -18.20
C VAL A 266 -8.48 10.80 -16.80
N GLY A 267 -8.38 12.13 -16.72
CA GLY A 267 -7.95 12.81 -15.49
C GLY A 267 -6.45 12.62 -15.26
N CYS A 268 -5.65 12.74 -16.34
CA CYS A 268 -4.22 12.40 -16.33
C CYS A 268 -3.35 13.29 -15.42
N GLY A 269 -3.89 14.39 -14.89
CA GLY A 269 -3.24 15.25 -13.91
C GLY A 269 -1.88 15.74 -14.36
N ASN A 270 -0.81 15.20 -13.76
CA ASN A 270 0.55 15.58 -14.10
C ASN A 270 0.99 15.11 -15.51
N GLY A 271 0.29 14.15 -16.14
CA GLY A 271 0.58 13.67 -17.50
C GLY A 271 1.83 12.79 -17.63
N LEU A 272 2.51 12.44 -16.53
CA LEU A 272 3.75 11.67 -16.54
C LEU A 272 3.52 10.23 -17.03
N LEU A 273 2.41 9.59 -16.64
CA LEU A 273 2.09 8.25 -17.13
C LEU A 273 1.95 8.23 -18.66
N VAL A 274 1.25 9.21 -19.23
CA VAL A 274 1.12 9.41 -20.68
C VAL A 274 2.47 9.63 -21.34
N TYR A 275 3.32 10.49 -20.77
CA TYR A 275 4.69 10.70 -21.25
C TYR A 275 5.49 9.40 -21.30
N LEU A 276 5.45 8.60 -20.22
CA LEU A 276 6.19 7.35 -20.14
C LEU A 276 5.72 6.34 -21.19
N LEU A 277 4.41 6.13 -21.32
CA LEU A 277 3.84 5.17 -22.28
C LEU A 277 4.11 5.61 -23.73
N ALA A 278 3.97 6.89 -24.04
CA ALA A 278 4.29 7.45 -25.35
C ALA A 278 5.79 7.33 -25.69
N ALA A 279 6.67 7.59 -24.72
CA ALA A 279 8.12 7.45 -24.89
C ALA A 279 8.58 5.99 -25.04
N GLU A 280 7.77 5.03 -24.61
CA GLU A 280 7.94 3.60 -24.88
C GLU A 280 7.26 3.13 -26.20
N GLY A 281 6.73 4.07 -26.99
CA GLY A 281 6.26 3.82 -28.36
C GLY A 281 4.77 3.50 -28.51
N TYR A 282 3.97 3.70 -27.47
CA TYR A 282 2.53 3.46 -27.51
C TYR A 282 1.77 4.74 -27.89
N ASP A 283 0.83 4.66 -28.82
CA ASP A 283 0.03 5.82 -29.21
C ASP A 283 -1.09 6.07 -28.20
N GLY A 284 -1.21 7.31 -27.76
CA GLY A 284 -2.23 7.67 -26.79
C GLY A 284 -2.23 9.13 -26.40
N ILE A 285 -3.24 9.49 -25.62
CA ILE A 285 -3.45 10.85 -25.14
C ILE A 285 -3.71 10.88 -23.63
N GLY A 286 -3.42 12.00 -23.00
CA GLY A 286 -3.92 12.34 -21.67
C GLY A 286 -4.94 13.47 -21.76
N VAL A 287 -6.02 13.36 -21.01
CA VAL A 287 -7.01 14.43 -20.90
C VAL A 287 -7.16 14.83 -19.45
N ASP A 288 -7.10 16.13 -19.18
CA ASP A 288 -7.39 16.70 -17.85
C ASP A 288 -8.07 18.06 -18.01
N VAL A 289 -8.91 18.44 -17.05
CA VAL A 289 -9.52 19.78 -17.02
C VAL A 289 -8.49 20.90 -16.84
N ARG A 290 -7.28 20.57 -16.36
CA ARG A 290 -6.25 21.53 -15.99
C ARG A 290 -4.86 21.08 -16.45
N LYS A 291 -4.20 21.95 -17.21
CA LYS A 291 -2.78 21.83 -17.55
C LYS A 291 -1.91 21.97 -16.29
N ARG A 292 -0.95 21.06 -16.10
CA ARG A 292 0.08 21.14 -15.04
C ARG A 292 1.37 21.74 -15.60
N LYS A 293 2.24 22.25 -14.72
CA LYS A 293 3.49 22.93 -15.13
C LYS A 293 4.42 21.96 -15.85
N ILE A 294 4.46 20.72 -15.38
CA ILE A 294 5.31 19.67 -15.95
C ILE A 294 4.96 19.33 -17.42
N TRP A 295 3.74 19.62 -17.89
CA TRP A 295 3.36 19.36 -19.28
C TRP A 295 4.27 20.08 -20.28
N GLU A 296 4.80 21.24 -19.92
CA GLU A 296 5.71 22.04 -20.77
C GLU A 296 7.10 21.40 -20.91
N LEU A 297 7.43 20.44 -20.05
CA LEU A 297 8.69 19.71 -20.09
C LEU A 297 8.59 18.44 -20.93
N PHE A 298 7.39 18.02 -21.32
CA PHE A 298 7.19 16.87 -22.18
C PHE A 298 7.31 17.25 -23.65
N GLY A 299 7.94 16.38 -24.44
CA GLY A 299 8.17 16.62 -25.86
C GLY A 299 6.89 16.49 -26.70
N SER A 300 6.98 16.87 -27.98
CA SER A 300 5.85 16.83 -28.92
C SER A 300 5.27 15.43 -29.16
N SER A 301 6.00 14.37 -28.80
CA SER A 301 5.50 12.99 -28.80
C SER A 301 4.42 12.73 -27.75
N THR A 302 4.28 13.58 -26.74
CA THR A 302 3.31 13.43 -25.66
C THR A 302 2.10 14.30 -25.90
N LYS A 303 0.97 13.67 -26.23
CA LYS A 303 -0.29 14.36 -26.54
C LYS A 303 -1.11 14.57 -25.25
N LEU A 304 -1.18 15.79 -24.76
CA LEU A 304 -1.96 16.15 -23.56
C LEU A 304 -2.98 17.24 -23.88
N LEU A 305 -4.23 17.01 -23.49
CA LEU A 305 -5.36 17.87 -23.81
C LEU A 305 -5.94 18.49 -22.53
N GLU A 306 -5.98 19.82 -22.47
CA GLU A 306 -6.64 20.56 -21.39
C GLU A 306 -8.11 20.78 -21.75
N GLN A 307 -8.98 19.82 -21.42
CA GLN A 307 -10.42 19.89 -21.70
C GLN A 307 -11.23 19.07 -20.70
N PRO A 308 -12.50 19.45 -20.43
CA PRO A 308 -13.39 18.63 -19.61
C PRO A 308 -13.81 17.35 -20.34
N ILE A 309 -13.92 16.28 -19.57
CA ILE A 309 -14.57 15.04 -20.00
C ILE A 309 -16.02 15.10 -19.58
N THR A 310 -16.95 14.81 -20.50
CA THR A 310 -18.39 14.72 -20.24
C THR A 310 -18.91 13.32 -20.56
N PRO A 311 -20.10 12.93 -20.05
CA PRO A 311 -20.71 11.62 -20.36
C PRO A 311 -20.93 11.35 -21.87
N GLU A 312 -20.98 12.40 -22.68
CA GLU A 312 -21.15 12.34 -24.14
C GLU A 312 -19.83 12.18 -24.89
N THR A 313 -18.69 12.32 -24.21
CA THR A 313 -17.37 12.22 -24.83
C THR A 313 -17.16 10.81 -25.37
N ARG A 314 -16.62 10.70 -26.59
CA ARG A 314 -16.29 9.42 -27.24
C ARG A 314 -14.88 9.49 -27.77
N PHE A 315 -14.11 8.43 -27.56
CA PHE A 315 -12.79 8.26 -28.16
C PHE A 315 -12.67 6.85 -28.77
N PRO A 316 -13.26 6.62 -29.95
CA PRO A 316 -13.26 5.30 -30.58
C PRO A 316 -11.88 4.86 -31.08
N GLU A 317 -10.90 5.75 -31.14
CA GLU A 317 -9.50 5.44 -31.51
C GLU A 317 -8.68 4.74 -30.42
N TYR A 318 -9.08 4.84 -29.14
CA TYR A 318 -8.30 4.28 -28.02
C TYR A 318 -8.94 3.02 -27.42
N MET A 319 -8.19 1.92 -27.46
CA MET A 319 -8.61 0.64 -26.88
C MET A 319 -8.56 0.67 -25.34
N TRP A 320 -7.48 1.21 -24.76
CA TRP A 320 -7.26 1.24 -23.32
C TRP A 320 -7.70 2.55 -22.68
N TRP A 321 -8.60 2.45 -21.71
CA TRP A 321 -9.05 3.56 -20.88
C TRP A 321 -8.42 3.47 -19.50
N ILE A 322 -7.54 4.41 -19.21
CA ILE A 322 -6.74 4.45 -17.98
C ILE A 322 -7.35 5.49 -17.04
N GLY A 323 -7.55 5.09 -15.79
CA GLY A 323 -7.92 5.95 -14.68
C GLY A 323 -6.92 5.84 -13.55
N ASN A 324 -5.83 6.60 -13.64
CA ASN A 324 -4.79 6.64 -12.60
C ASN A 324 -5.13 7.68 -11.53
N HIS A 325 -5.68 7.25 -10.39
CA HIS A 325 -6.07 8.14 -9.29
C HIS A 325 -7.05 9.27 -9.73
N SER A 326 -7.97 8.97 -10.65
CA SER A 326 -8.83 9.94 -11.34
C SER A 326 -10.01 10.50 -10.51
N ASP A 327 -9.96 10.44 -9.19
CA ASP A 327 -10.97 10.97 -8.26
C ASP A 327 -12.44 10.69 -8.70
N GLU A 328 -13.27 11.73 -8.88
CA GLU A 328 -14.66 11.64 -9.30
C GLU A 328 -14.89 11.04 -10.68
N LEU A 329 -13.87 11.02 -11.55
CA LEU A 329 -13.98 10.41 -12.88
C LEU A 329 -13.88 8.88 -12.83
N THR A 330 -13.36 8.31 -11.73
CA THR A 330 -13.18 6.86 -11.57
C THR A 330 -14.40 6.01 -12.03
N PRO A 331 -15.65 6.27 -11.57
CA PRO A 331 -16.82 5.52 -12.03
C PRO A 331 -17.25 5.85 -13.48
N TRP A 332 -16.91 7.04 -13.99
CA TRP A 332 -17.25 7.46 -15.35
C TRP A 332 -16.38 6.80 -16.42
N ILE A 333 -15.12 6.51 -16.12
CA ILE A 333 -14.17 5.93 -17.07
C ILE A 333 -14.66 4.62 -17.70
N PRO A 334 -15.11 3.59 -16.94
CA PRO A 334 -15.62 2.36 -17.56
C PRO A 334 -16.90 2.60 -18.37
N TYR A 335 -17.75 3.56 -17.96
CA TYR A 335 -18.94 3.94 -18.73
C TYR A 335 -18.58 4.60 -20.07
N LEU A 336 -17.60 5.50 -20.08
CA LEU A 336 -17.13 6.14 -21.31
C LEU A 336 -16.43 5.15 -22.24
N ALA A 337 -15.67 4.22 -21.67
CA ALA A 337 -15.00 3.15 -22.40
C ALA A 337 -16.01 2.27 -23.14
N SER A 338 -17.02 1.75 -22.43
CA SER A 338 -18.03 0.84 -23.00
C SER A 338 -18.86 1.50 -24.10
N ARG A 339 -19.03 2.83 -24.06
CA ARG A 339 -19.71 3.61 -25.10
C ARG A 339 -18.83 4.04 -26.27
N SER A 340 -17.51 3.96 -26.12
CA SER A 340 -16.56 4.40 -27.15
C SER A 340 -16.16 3.25 -28.08
N ARG A 341 -16.00 2.03 -27.55
CA ARG A 341 -15.71 0.84 -28.34
C ARG A 341 -16.25 -0.44 -27.69
N PRO A 342 -16.71 -1.44 -28.47
CA PRO A 342 -17.13 -2.74 -27.93
C PRO A 342 -15.99 -3.57 -27.31
N ASP A 343 -14.77 -3.42 -27.82
CA ASP A 343 -13.56 -4.12 -27.41
C ASP A 343 -12.70 -3.31 -26.43
N ALA A 344 -13.26 -2.23 -25.87
CA ALA A 344 -12.54 -1.37 -24.93
C ALA A 344 -12.04 -2.16 -23.71
N ARG A 345 -10.88 -1.77 -23.19
CA ARG A 345 -10.29 -2.30 -21.96
C ARG A 345 -10.13 -1.16 -20.96
N VAL A 346 -10.24 -1.45 -19.68
CA VAL A 346 -10.16 -0.42 -18.63
C VAL A 346 -9.12 -0.80 -17.59
N PHE A 347 -8.27 0.16 -17.23
CA PHE A 347 -7.42 0.08 -16.04
C PHE A 347 -7.86 1.17 -15.07
N LEU A 348 -8.31 0.80 -13.87
CA LEU A 348 -8.63 1.76 -12.81
C LEU A 348 -7.70 1.58 -11.62
N LEU A 349 -7.07 2.65 -11.16
CA LEU A 349 -6.34 2.71 -9.89
C LEU A 349 -7.04 3.71 -8.95
N PRO A 350 -8.11 3.30 -8.25
CA PRO A 350 -8.94 4.19 -7.46
C PRO A 350 -8.25 4.64 -6.16
N CYS A 351 -8.44 5.92 -5.81
CA CYS A 351 -7.92 6.51 -4.58
C CYS A 351 -9.01 7.12 -3.68
N CYS A 352 -9.91 7.89 -4.27
CA CYS A 352 -10.99 8.62 -3.62
C CYS A 352 -12.34 7.96 -3.93
N PRO A 353 -13.18 7.69 -2.91
CA PRO A 353 -14.42 6.94 -3.09
C PRO A 353 -15.54 7.85 -3.65
N PHE A 354 -15.78 7.78 -4.96
CA PHE A 354 -16.85 8.51 -5.65
C PHE A 354 -17.80 7.57 -6.41
N THR A 355 -19.09 7.91 -6.43
CA THR A 355 -20.12 7.42 -7.34
C THR A 355 -20.33 8.44 -8.46
N PHE A 356 -21.26 8.17 -9.39
CA PHE A 356 -21.66 9.12 -10.42
C PHE A 356 -22.22 10.45 -9.86
N HIS A 357 -22.77 10.43 -8.65
CA HIS A 357 -23.53 11.53 -8.05
C HIS A 357 -22.83 12.17 -6.84
N GLY A 358 -21.64 11.71 -6.47
CA GLY A 358 -20.89 12.31 -5.37
C GLY A 358 -20.02 11.31 -4.61
N LYS A 359 -19.79 11.56 -3.32
CA LYS A 359 -18.94 10.70 -2.50
C LYS A 359 -19.64 9.38 -2.17
N TYR A 360 -18.94 8.28 -2.39
CA TYR A 360 -19.43 6.94 -2.05
C TYR A 360 -19.54 6.75 -0.53
N GLN A 361 -20.72 6.27 -0.11
CA GLN A 361 -21.02 5.90 1.26
C GLN A 361 -20.77 4.40 1.49
N ARG A 362 -20.05 4.09 2.57
CA ARG A 362 -19.64 2.72 2.88
C ARG A 362 -20.86 1.83 3.19
N GLN A 363 -21.05 0.78 2.40
CA GLN A 363 -22.17 -0.16 2.58
C GLN A 363 -21.83 -1.36 3.48
N HIS A 364 -20.56 -1.76 3.55
CA HIS A 364 -20.15 -2.96 4.29
C HIS A 364 -19.39 -2.62 5.58
N GLY A 365 -20.09 -2.70 6.72
CA GLY A 365 -19.53 -2.43 8.05
C GLY A 365 -18.36 -3.33 8.47
N GLY A 366 -18.16 -4.48 7.82
CA GLY A 366 -17.07 -5.44 8.09
C GLY A 366 -15.75 -5.21 7.36
N MET A 367 -15.65 -4.23 6.44
CA MET A 367 -14.44 -4.00 5.63
C MET A 367 -14.10 -2.51 5.50
N SER A 368 -12.84 -2.14 5.29
CA SER A 368 -12.48 -0.71 5.15
C SER A 368 -13.28 0.01 4.05
N GLN A 369 -13.44 1.35 4.14
CA GLN A 369 -14.11 2.14 3.10
C GLN A 369 -13.51 1.89 1.71
N TYR A 370 -12.19 1.73 1.63
CA TYR A 370 -11.49 1.44 0.38
C TYR A 370 -11.87 0.07 -0.20
N GLN A 371 -11.94 -0.97 0.63
CA GLN A 371 -12.33 -2.31 0.17
C GLN A 371 -13.80 -2.37 -0.25
N SER A 372 -14.67 -1.70 0.51
CA SER A 372 -16.07 -1.57 0.12
C SER A 372 -16.22 -0.83 -1.20
N TYR A 373 -15.40 0.19 -1.44
CA TYR A 373 -15.40 0.92 -2.70
C TYR A 373 -14.87 0.10 -3.89
N LEU A 374 -13.85 -0.74 -3.69
CA LEU A 374 -13.36 -1.65 -4.73
C LEU A 374 -14.44 -2.64 -5.18
N LEU A 375 -15.23 -3.17 -4.24
CA LEU A 375 -16.35 -4.06 -4.58
C LEU A 375 -17.47 -3.33 -5.35
N PHE A 376 -17.78 -2.09 -4.96
CA PHE A 376 -18.71 -1.24 -5.71
C PHE A 376 -18.24 -1.04 -7.16
N LEU A 377 -16.97 -0.66 -7.36
CA LEU A 377 -16.41 -0.46 -8.71
C LEU A 377 -16.37 -1.76 -9.52
N GLN A 378 -16.10 -2.90 -8.87
CA GLN A 378 -16.14 -4.21 -9.52
C GLN A 378 -17.56 -4.53 -10.03
N GLY A 379 -18.58 -4.35 -9.18
CA GLY A 379 -19.98 -4.52 -9.58
C GLY A 379 -20.38 -3.59 -10.72
N LEU A 380 -20.01 -2.31 -10.62
CA LEU A 380 -20.25 -1.32 -11.68
C LEU A 380 -19.64 -1.75 -13.02
N CYS A 381 -18.39 -2.22 -13.03
CA CYS A 381 -17.74 -2.66 -14.26
C CYS A 381 -18.39 -3.93 -14.84
N HIS A 382 -18.85 -4.86 -14.00
CA HIS A 382 -19.63 -6.02 -14.45
C HIS A 382 -20.95 -5.60 -15.09
N ASP A 383 -21.70 -4.69 -14.47
CA ASP A 383 -22.97 -4.17 -15.00
C ASP A 383 -22.77 -3.47 -16.36
N LEU A 384 -21.59 -2.87 -16.57
CA LEU A 384 -21.18 -2.26 -17.84
C LEU A 384 -20.65 -3.27 -18.87
N GLY A 385 -20.60 -4.57 -18.55
CA GLY A 385 -20.22 -5.63 -19.48
C GLY A 385 -18.76 -6.03 -19.49
N PHE A 386 -17.98 -5.64 -18.48
CA PHE A 386 -16.60 -6.05 -18.38
C PHE A 386 -16.42 -7.26 -17.48
N ASP A 387 -15.47 -8.13 -17.82
CA ASP A 387 -14.87 -9.07 -16.89
C ASP A 387 -13.77 -8.36 -16.10
N VAL A 388 -13.89 -8.38 -14.77
CA VAL A 388 -13.01 -7.58 -13.89
C VAL A 388 -12.08 -8.46 -13.10
N THR A 389 -10.78 -8.17 -13.21
CA THR A 389 -9.74 -8.75 -12.37
C THR A 389 -9.17 -7.68 -11.44
N LEU A 390 -8.92 -8.06 -10.18
CA LEU A 390 -8.27 -7.19 -9.20
C LEU A 390 -6.81 -7.58 -9.06
N ASP A 391 -5.92 -6.60 -9.07
CA ASP A 391 -4.50 -6.85 -8.81
C ASP A 391 -3.89 -5.78 -7.90
N ARG A 392 -2.92 -6.18 -7.09
CA ARG A 392 -2.23 -5.29 -6.16
C ARG A 392 -0.85 -4.90 -6.70
N LEU A 393 -0.74 -3.64 -7.09
CA LEU A 393 0.48 -3.03 -7.60
C LEU A 393 1.56 -2.85 -6.52
N ARG A 394 2.80 -2.71 -6.98
CA ARG A 394 3.99 -2.46 -6.14
C ARG A 394 4.46 -1.02 -6.24
N ILE A 395 3.56 -0.13 -5.84
CA ILE A 395 3.76 1.31 -5.82
C ILE A 395 3.90 1.86 -4.39
N PRO A 396 4.49 3.05 -4.20
CA PRO A 396 4.61 3.72 -2.90
C PRO A 396 3.27 4.38 -2.43
N SER A 397 2.14 3.69 -2.61
CA SER A 397 0.80 4.13 -2.22
C SER A 397 0.09 3.10 -1.32
N THR A 398 -0.82 3.60 -0.47
CA THR A 398 -1.78 2.76 0.27
C THR A 398 -2.98 2.37 -0.59
N LYS A 399 -3.24 3.13 -1.67
CA LYS A 399 -4.27 2.91 -2.69
C LYS A 399 -3.61 2.28 -3.91
N ARG A 400 -3.42 0.97 -3.83
CA ARG A 400 -2.56 0.21 -4.77
C ARG A 400 -3.24 -1.03 -5.35
N ILE A 401 -4.56 -1.14 -5.21
CA ILE A 401 -5.33 -2.18 -5.86
C ILE A 401 -5.94 -1.56 -7.10
N CYS A 402 -5.65 -2.15 -8.25
CA CYS A 402 -6.22 -1.76 -9.54
C CYS A 402 -7.30 -2.76 -9.96
N LEU A 403 -8.21 -2.29 -10.82
CA LEU A 403 -9.13 -3.10 -11.59
C LEU A 403 -8.58 -3.15 -13.03
N VAL A 404 -8.45 -4.34 -13.58
CA VAL A 404 -8.21 -4.55 -15.01
C VAL A 404 -9.46 -5.20 -15.60
N CYS A 405 -10.12 -4.45 -16.46
CA CYS A 405 -11.42 -4.79 -17.03
C CYS A 405 -11.24 -5.14 -18.51
N LYS A 406 -11.67 -6.33 -18.91
CA LYS A 406 -11.69 -6.82 -20.30
C LYS A 406 -13.13 -6.89 -20.79
N PRO A 407 -13.41 -6.74 -22.09
CA PRO A 407 -14.76 -6.93 -22.61
C PRO A 407 -15.22 -8.36 -22.30
N GLY A 408 -16.40 -8.51 -21.68
CA GLY A 408 -16.95 -9.83 -21.37
C GLY A 408 -17.50 -10.54 -22.62
N GLU A 409 -17.61 -11.86 -22.57
CA GLU A 409 -18.21 -12.67 -23.64
C GLU A 409 -19.74 -12.42 -23.72
N ARG A 410 -20.17 -11.43 -24.51
CA ARG A 410 -21.59 -11.18 -24.75
C ARG A 410 -22.09 -11.98 -25.96
N LYS A 411 -23.17 -12.75 -25.78
CA LYS A 411 -23.79 -13.61 -26.81
C LYS A 411 -24.51 -12.84 -27.93
N ASP A 412 -24.77 -11.54 -27.75
CA ASP A 412 -25.39 -10.66 -28.75
C ASP A 412 -24.85 -9.23 -28.58
N GLN A 413 -24.14 -8.73 -29.61
CA GLN A 413 -23.52 -7.40 -29.60
C GLN A 413 -24.52 -6.26 -29.83
N GLN A 414 -25.68 -6.53 -30.44
CA GLN A 414 -26.67 -5.51 -30.78
C GLN A 414 -27.52 -5.15 -29.55
N ALA A 415 -28.06 -6.15 -28.85
CA ALA A 415 -28.80 -5.95 -27.60
C ALA A 415 -27.92 -5.35 -26.49
N ALA A 416 -26.65 -5.73 -26.46
CA ALA A 416 -25.63 -5.21 -25.55
C ALA A 416 -25.42 -3.69 -25.69
N ALA A 417 -25.42 -3.17 -26.91
CA ALA A 417 -25.27 -1.75 -27.18
C ALA A 417 -26.53 -0.98 -26.75
N GLU A 418 -27.72 -1.51 -27.03
CA GLU A 418 -29.01 -0.92 -26.61
C GLU A 418 -29.14 -0.86 -25.07
N ASP A 419 -28.72 -1.91 -24.35
CA ASP A 419 -28.71 -1.94 -22.88
C ASP A 419 -27.73 -0.92 -22.26
N ILE A 420 -26.58 -0.68 -22.87
CA ILE A 420 -25.60 0.33 -22.43
C ILE A 420 -26.08 1.75 -22.81
N GLU A 421 -26.73 1.93 -23.96
CA GLU A 421 -27.33 3.22 -24.30
C GLU A 421 -28.52 3.57 -23.41
N GLY A 422 -29.28 2.56 -22.97
CA GLY A 422 -30.32 2.66 -21.96
C GLY A 422 -29.82 2.65 -20.51
N PHE A 423 -28.51 2.45 -20.28
CA PHE A 423 -27.90 2.50 -18.97
C PHE A 423 -27.89 3.95 -18.46
N ILE A 424 -28.75 4.22 -17.48
CA ILE A 424 -28.81 5.52 -16.83
C ILE A 424 -28.03 5.43 -15.52
N PRO A 425 -26.94 6.20 -15.33
CA PRO A 425 -26.17 6.23 -14.08
C PRO A 425 -27.04 6.39 -12.81
N SER A 426 -28.19 7.08 -12.91
CA SER A 426 -29.16 7.24 -11.82
C SER A 426 -29.91 5.97 -11.40
N ARG A 427 -29.96 4.93 -12.24
CA ARG A 427 -30.62 3.64 -11.90
C ARG A 427 -29.79 2.76 -10.97
N ILE A 428 -28.47 2.94 -10.91
CA ILE A 428 -27.60 2.25 -9.94
C ILE A 428 -27.82 2.77 -8.51
N ASP A 429 -28.35 3.99 -8.36
CA ASP A 429 -28.73 4.56 -7.06
C ASP A 429 -30.13 4.13 -6.59
N PHE A 430 -30.98 3.54 -7.44
CA PHE A 430 -32.34 3.12 -7.04
C PHE A 430 -32.38 1.83 -6.21
N GLN A 431 -31.31 1.03 -6.19
CA GLN A 431 -31.11 0.01 -5.14
C GLN A 431 -30.48 0.60 -3.86
N GLN A 432 -30.00 1.85 -3.91
CA GLN A 432 -29.39 2.56 -2.77
C GLN A 432 -30.42 3.38 -1.96
N GLU A 433 -31.54 3.80 -2.55
CA GLU A 433 -32.49 4.73 -1.90
C GLU A 433 -33.64 4.10 -1.08
N THR A 434 -33.92 2.79 -1.20
CA THR A 434 -35.10 2.20 -0.53
C THR A 434 -35.01 2.14 1.01
N ARG A 435 -33.95 2.68 1.62
CA ARG A 435 -33.79 2.75 3.09
C ARG A 435 -33.60 4.15 3.69
N LEU A 436 -33.55 5.22 2.90
CA LEU A 436 -33.30 6.58 3.41
C LEU A 436 -34.20 7.67 2.82
N LYS A 437 -35.32 7.31 2.19
CA LYS A 437 -36.34 8.32 1.83
C LYS A 437 -37.10 8.77 3.06
N GLN A 438 -36.58 9.83 3.69
CA GLN A 438 -37.33 11.02 4.05
C GLN A 438 -36.30 12.13 4.31
N GLU A 439 -36.48 13.26 3.63
CA GLU A 439 -35.69 14.50 3.74
C GLU A 439 -34.41 14.59 2.90
N HIS A 440 -34.58 14.80 1.59
CA HIS A 440 -33.95 15.89 0.82
C HIS A 440 -34.20 15.62 -0.68
N GLU A 441 -35.39 15.97 -1.13
CA GLU A 441 -35.65 16.17 -2.56
C GLU A 441 -34.96 17.47 -3.03
N ALA A 442 -34.52 17.45 -4.30
CA ALA A 442 -33.91 18.54 -5.08
C ALA A 442 -32.39 18.75 -4.94
N HIS A 443 -31.58 17.92 -5.61
CA HIS A 443 -30.37 18.34 -6.35
C HIS A 443 -29.67 17.15 -7.06
N ALA A 444 -30.30 16.50 -8.04
CA ALA A 444 -29.66 15.40 -8.75
C ALA A 444 -30.12 15.25 -10.21
N GLU A 445 -29.64 16.09 -11.15
CA GLU A 445 -29.87 15.84 -12.59
C GLU A 445 -28.75 16.27 -13.57
N LYS A 446 -27.52 16.63 -13.15
CA LYS A 446 -26.47 16.96 -14.15
C LYS A 446 -25.05 16.63 -13.68
N PHE A 447 -24.28 15.95 -14.54
CA PHE A 447 -22.83 15.84 -14.37
C PHE A 447 -22.21 17.23 -14.52
N GLU A 448 -21.43 17.64 -13.52
CA GLU A 448 -20.70 18.90 -13.54
C GLU A 448 -19.19 18.63 -13.52
N PRO A 449 -18.46 18.95 -14.61
CA PRO A 449 -17.01 18.87 -14.60
C PRO A 449 -16.40 19.74 -13.50
N ARG A 450 -15.26 19.31 -12.95
CA ARG A 450 -14.50 20.12 -12.00
C ARG A 450 -14.12 21.47 -12.63
N ALA A 451 -14.18 22.53 -11.83
CA ALA A 451 -13.72 23.85 -12.26
C ALA A 451 -12.23 23.81 -12.65
N LYS A 452 -11.87 24.56 -13.71
CA LYS A 452 -10.48 24.68 -14.20
C LYS A 452 -9.49 25.16 -13.13
N THR A 453 -9.98 25.94 -12.16
CA THR A 453 -9.19 26.47 -11.04
C THR A 453 -9.73 25.94 -9.71
N GLU A 454 -8.90 25.20 -8.98
CA GLU A 454 -9.18 24.87 -7.57
C GLU A 454 -8.71 26.01 -6.68
N ALA A 455 -9.64 26.62 -5.93
CA ALA A 455 -9.27 27.52 -4.85
C ALA A 455 -8.48 26.73 -3.78
N VAL A 456 -7.36 27.28 -3.30
CA VAL A 456 -6.62 26.70 -2.17
C VAL A 456 -7.53 26.79 -0.95
N ARG A 457 -8.09 25.66 -0.51
CA ARG A 457 -8.99 25.60 0.65
C ARG A 457 -8.31 24.89 1.80
N ASN A 458 -7.81 25.65 2.76
CA ASN A 458 -7.30 25.11 4.02
C ASN A 458 -7.52 26.13 5.15
N CYS A 459 -7.54 25.69 6.40
CA CYS A 459 -7.79 26.60 7.53
C CYS A 459 -6.77 27.73 7.66
N THR A 460 -5.62 27.71 6.96
CA THR A 460 -4.67 28.84 6.95
C THR A 460 -5.10 29.99 6.05
N GLN A 461 -6.15 29.79 5.25
CA GLN A 461 -6.82 30.84 4.48
C GLN A 461 -7.96 31.51 5.27
N LEU A 462 -8.29 31.00 6.46
CA LEU A 462 -9.20 31.68 7.38
C LEU A 462 -8.46 32.84 8.07
N ASP A 463 -9.25 33.83 8.48
CA ASP A 463 -8.75 34.97 9.24
C ASP A 463 -7.94 34.53 10.47
N ARG A 464 -6.78 35.14 10.69
CA ARG A 464 -5.86 34.72 11.77
C ARG A 464 -6.42 35.05 13.14
N ASP A 465 -7.08 36.19 13.29
CA ASP A 465 -7.66 36.59 14.56
C ASP A 465 -8.79 35.64 14.95
N PHE A 466 -9.59 35.20 13.98
CA PHE A 466 -10.59 34.15 14.20
C PHE A 466 -9.96 32.82 14.69
N LEU A 467 -8.90 32.35 14.02
CA LEU A 467 -8.24 31.10 14.40
C LEU A 467 -7.61 31.17 15.79
N ASP A 468 -6.92 32.27 16.09
CA ASP A 468 -6.27 32.49 17.38
C ASP A 468 -7.32 32.63 18.49
N CYS A 469 -8.41 33.37 18.27
CA CYS A 469 -9.54 33.45 19.20
C CYS A 469 -10.15 32.06 19.47
N THR A 470 -10.33 31.26 18.41
CA THR A 470 -10.88 29.90 18.53
C THR A 470 -9.95 29.00 19.33
N VAL A 471 -8.64 29.02 19.03
CA VAL A 471 -7.63 28.24 19.75
C VAL A 471 -7.58 28.65 21.23
N ASP A 472 -7.62 29.94 21.53
CA ASP A 472 -7.61 30.45 22.90
C ASP A 472 -8.88 30.07 23.67
N LEU A 473 -10.05 30.11 23.04
CA LEU A 473 -11.31 29.68 23.66
C LEU A 473 -11.24 28.20 24.08
N LEU A 474 -10.80 27.33 23.17
CA LEU A 474 -10.67 25.89 23.44
C LEU A 474 -9.65 25.63 24.56
N ALA A 475 -8.50 26.29 24.51
CA ALA A 475 -7.46 26.12 25.50
C ALA A 475 -7.89 26.63 26.89
N LYS A 476 -8.58 27.78 26.97
CA LYS A 476 -9.17 28.31 28.22
C LYS A 476 -10.18 27.34 28.82
N LYS A 477 -11.04 26.73 27.99
CA LYS A 477 -12.01 25.74 28.48
C LYS A 477 -11.33 24.51 29.07
N LEU A 478 -10.27 24.00 28.42
CA LEU A 478 -9.48 22.88 28.94
C LEU A 478 -8.77 23.25 30.25
N LEU A 479 -8.27 24.49 30.40
CA LEU A 479 -7.67 24.96 31.64
C LEU A 479 -8.66 25.00 32.81
N GLN A 480 -9.88 25.50 32.57
CA GLN A 480 -10.93 25.58 33.59
C GLN A 480 -11.26 24.21 34.19
N LEU A 481 -11.33 23.17 33.34
CA LEU A 481 -11.61 21.80 33.80
C LEU A 481 -10.50 21.20 34.67
N GLY A 482 -9.26 21.72 34.56
CA GLY A 482 -8.15 21.29 35.41
C GLY A 482 -8.19 21.91 36.82
N GLY A 483 -8.88 23.04 37.00
CA GLY A 483 -8.98 23.74 38.29
C GLY A 483 -10.04 23.16 39.22
N ASP A 484 -11.09 22.53 38.67
CA ASP A 484 -12.22 21.99 39.46
C ASP A 484 -11.95 20.59 40.05
N SER A 485 -10.80 19.97 39.74
CA SER A 485 -10.48 18.59 40.13
C SER A 485 -9.54 18.45 41.35
N SER A 486 -9.10 19.54 41.98
CA SER A 486 -8.25 19.50 43.18
C SER A 486 -9.06 19.76 44.46
N SER A 487 -9.90 18.80 44.85
CA SER A 487 -10.47 18.72 46.20
C SER A 487 -9.72 17.66 47.01
N GLY A 488 -8.53 18.01 47.50
CA GLY A 488 -7.74 17.24 48.46
C GLY A 488 -6.70 18.15 49.12
N PRO A 489 -6.49 18.08 50.44
CA PRO A 489 -5.51 18.94 51.11
C PRO A 489 -4.08 18.63 50.62
N PRO A 490 -3.18 19.63 50.55
CA PRO A 490 -1.82 19.43 50.08
C PRO A 490 -1.01 18.57 51.06
N GLU A 491 -0.58 17.39 50.61
CA GLU A 491 0.53 16.67 51.24
C GLU A 491 1.84 17.34 50.79
N SER A 492 2.38 18.18 51.68
CA SER A 492 3.68 18.89 51.61
C SER A 492 3.70 20.30 50.95
N PRO A 493 4.52 21.25 51.46
CA PRO A 493 4.50 22.65 51.04
C PRO A 493 5.37 22.99 49.82
N GLU A 494 5.95 22.03 49.10
CA GLU A 494 7.01 22.30 48.10
C GLU A 494 6.77 21.76 46.67
N GLU A 495 5.57 21.27 46.32
CA GLU A 495 5.26 20.96 44.91
C GLU A 495 4.29 21.99 44.31
N HIS A 496 4.84 23.02 43.65
CA HIS A 496 4.06 23.86 42.74
C HIS A 496 3.66 23.05 41.49
N HIS A 497 2.54 22.34 41.55
CA HIS A 497 1.98 21.63 40.39
C HIS A 497 1.52 22.64 39.32
N TRP A 498 2.16 22.60 38.15
CA TRP A 498 1.75 23.36 36.97
C TRP A 498 0.42 22.81 36.43
N LEU A 499 -0.56 23.70 36.21
CA LEU A 499 -1.94 23.35 35.84
C LEU A 499 -2.00 22.79 34.43
N LYS A 500 -1.98 21.46 34.32
CA LYS A 500 -2.03 20.76 33.02
C LYS A 500 -3.37 20.85 32.26
N GLY A 501 -4.42 21.38 32.90
CA GLY A 501 -5.78 21.37 32.37
C GLY A 501 -6.46 19.99 32.41
N GLY A 502 -7.74 19.96 32.07
CA GLY A 502 -8.54 18.76 31.88
C GLY A 502 -8.48 18.22 30.45
N ASN A 503 -9.43 17.36 30.11
CA ASN A 503 -9.65 16.85 28.76
C ASN A 503 -11.14 16.89 28.41
N LEU A 504 -11.45 17.04 27.12
CA LEU A 504 -12.82 17.00 26.59
C LEU A 504 -12.86 16.22 25.28
N HIS A 505 -14.01 15.61 24.98
CA HIS A 505 -14.21 15.02 23.67
C HIS A 505 -14.35 16.11 22.60
N LEU A 506 -13.91 15.81 21.37
CA LEU A 506 -13.95 16.77 20.27
C LEU A 506 -15.38 17.27 19.96
N SER A 507 -16.40 16.46 20.23
CA SER A 507 -17.81 16.87 20.10
C SER A 507 -18.17 17.94 21.13
N GLU A 508 -17.75 17.79 22.38
CA GLU A 508 -18.03 18.76 23.44
C GLU A 508 -17.28 20.08 23.22
N LEU A 509 -16.08 20.01 22.64
CA LEU A 509 -15.37 21.22 22.17
C LEU A 509 -16.07 21.90 21.00
N ALA A 510 -16.77 21.14 20.14
CA ALA A 510 -17.55 21.71 19.05
C ALA A 510 -18.77 22.49 19.57
N ASP A 511 -19.37 22.04 20.68
CA ASP A 511 -20.52 22.70 21.30
C ASP A 511 -20.18 24.09 21.90
N LEU A 512 -18.89 24.39 22.07
CA LEU A 512 -18.41 25.72 22.49
C LEU A 512 -18.42 26.75 21.35
N LEU A 513 -18.54 26.29 20.10
CA LEU A 513 -18.46 27.12 18.92
C LEU A 513 -19.85 27.34 18.34
N SER A 514 -20.09 28.53 17.79
CA SER A 514 -21.34 28.78 17.09
C SER A 514 -21.42 27.91 15.83
N LYS A 515 -22.65 27.68 15.33
CA LYS A 515 -22.85 26.99 14.04
C LYS A 515 -22.15 27.73 12.90
N GLU A 516 -22.07 29.06 12.98
CA GLU A 516 -21.38 29.92 12.02
C GLU A 516 -19.86 29.67 12.04
N ASP A 517 -19.24 29.62 13.21
CA ASP A 517 -17.80 29.33 13.37
C ASP A 517 -17.44 27.92 12.91
N LEU A 518 -18.27 26.92 13.24
CA LEU A 518 -18.09 25.55 12.77
C LEU A 518 -18.21 25.45 11.25
N ASN A 519 -19.15 26.19 10.65
CA ASN A 519 -19.31 26.25 9.20
C ASN A 519 -18.13 26.98 8.55
N MET A 520 -17.62 28.04 9.18
CA MET A 520 -16.43 28.74 8.72
C MET A 520 -15.19 27.84 8.76
N LEU A 521 -14.98 27.07 9.82
CA LEU A 521 -13.91 26.06 9.90
C LEU A 521 -14.07 24.96 8.84
N LYS A 522 -15.30 24.54 8.53
CA LYS A 522 -15.61 23.53 7.49
C LYS A 522 -15.49 24.09 6.07
N SER A 523 -15.71 25.38 5.85
CA SER A 523 -15.69 26.03 4.52
C SER A 523 -14.36 25.86 3.81
N GLN A 524 -13.27 25.73 4.59
CA GLN A 524 -11.91 25.50 4.09
C GLN A 524 -11.44 24.05 4.27
N CYS A 525 -12.37 23.10 4.28
CA CYS A 525 -12.12 21.65 4.28
C CYS A 525 -11.33 21.08 5.48
N GLY A 526 -11.10 21.86 6.55
CA GLY A 526 -10.38 21.42 7.74
C GLY A 526 -11.28 21.07 8.93
N GLY A 527 -12.30 21.87 9.24
CA GLY A 527 -13.11 21.68 10.44
C GLY A 527 -12.31 21.77 11.75
N LEU A 528 -13.00 21.62 12.89
CA LEU A 528 -12.40 21.72 14.23
C LEU A 528 -11.28 20.71 14.48
N GLN A 529 -11.46 19.46 14.02
CA GLN A 529 -10.44 18.42 14.22
C GLN A 529 -9.10 18.78 13.57
N THR A 530 -9.12 19.35 12.37
CA THR A 530 -7.90 19.74 11.66
C THR A 530 -7.28 20.95 12.30
N LEU A 531 -8.08 21.91 12.79
CA LEU A 531 -7.58 23.05 13.55
C LEU A 531 -6.76 22.58 14.76
N VAL A 532 -7.34 21.71 15.60
CA VAL A 532 -6.68 21.17 16.80
C VAL A 532 -5.40 20.40 16.43
N ARG A 533 -5.44 19.56 15.38
CA ARG A 533 -4.26 18.79 14.92
C ARG A 533 -3.15 19.68 14.37
N ASN A 534 -3.48 20.77 13.68
CA ASN A 534 -2.51 21.74 13.20
C ASN A 534 -1.86 22.54 14.35
N HIS A 535 -2.56 22.66 15.47
CA HIS A 535 -2.09 23.27 16.71
C HIS A 535 -1.51 22.24 17.70
N LYS A 536 -0.79 21.22 17.21
CA LYS A 536 -0.11 20.19 18.04
C LYS A 536 0.88 20.73 19.09
N HIS A 537 1.26 22.00 18.98
CA HIS A 537 2.13 22.69 19.94
C HIS A 537 1.36 23.21 21.16
N ILE A 538 0.03 23.12 21.13
CA ILE A 538 -0.90 23.55 22.19
C ILE A 538 -1.76 22.36 22.62
N PHE A 539 -2.25 21.56 21.67
CA PHE A 539 -3.17 20.46 21.92
C PHE A 539 -2.57 19.08 21.63
N GLN A 540 -3.01 18.09 22.40
CA GLN A 540 -2.81 16.68 22.14
C GLN A 540 -4.18 16.02 21.93
N VAL A 541 -4.27 15.11 20.97
CA VAL A 541 -5.51 14.37 20.68
C VAL A 541 -5.23 12.88 20.83
N ASP A 542 -5.92 12.22 21.76
CA ASP A 542 -5.89 10.76 21.92
C ASP A 542 -7.31 10.20 21.92
N LYS A 543 -7.58 9.27 21.00
CA LYS A 543 -8.90 8.60 20.84
C LYS A 543 -10.13 9.55 20.85
N GLY A 544 -9.98 10.77 20.34
CA GLY A 544 -11.07 11.76 20.28
C GLY A 544 -11.15 12.71 21.48
N LEU A 545 -10.39 12.45 22.55
CA LEU A 545 -10.18 13.36 23.67
C LEU A 545 -9.06 14.35 23.34
N VAL A 546 -9.31 15.61 23.64
CA VAL A 546 -8.38 16.72 23.45
C VAL A 546 -7.94 17.23 24.81
N SER A 547 -6.63 17.38 25.01
CA SER A 547 -6.02 17.97 26.20
C SER A 547 -4.92 18.96 25.80
N LEU A 548 -4.43 19.75 26.74
CA LEU A 548 -3.24 20.57 26.50
C LEU A 548 -2.00 19.69 26.37
N ASN A 549 -1.19 19.95 25.35
CA ASN A 549 0.09 19.30 25.13
C ASN A 549 1.18 20.04 25.90
N VAL A 550 1.31 19.71 27.19
CA VAL A 550 2.28 20.33 28.10
C VAL A 550 3.69 20.24 27.49
N PRO A 551 4.43 21.37 27.39
CA PRO A 551 5.81 21.35 26.92
C PRO A 551 6.69 20.44 27.79
N LYS A 552 7.38 19.50 27.16
CA LYS A 552 8.34 18.58 27.81
C LYS A 552 9.77 18.83 27.34
N LEU A 553 10.74 18.52 28.20
CA LEU A 553 12.16 18.60 27.88
C LEU A 553 12.48 17.78 26.62
N ALA A 554 13.37 18.30 25.77
CA ALA A 554 13.70 17.69 24.48
C ALA A 554 14.25 16.25 24.61
N ALA A 555 14.89 15.92 25.73
CA ALA A 555 15.43 14.59 26.03
C ALA A 555 14.34 13.52 26.25
N GLU A 556 13.16 13.89 26.75
CA GLU A 556 12.07 12.94 27.03
C GLU A 556 11.30 12.51 25.78
N LYS A 557 11.44 13.22 24.65
CA LYS A 557 10.79 12.86 23.37
C LYS A 557 11.46 11.66 22.66
N VAL A 558 12.58 11.15 23.17
CA VAL A 558 13.36 10.07 22.51
C VAL A 558 12.77 8.67 22.70
N GLY A 559 11.70 8.52 23.51
CA GLY A 559 11.08 7.23 23.80
C GLY A 559 10.26 6.56 22.68
N SER A 560 10.05 7.16 21.50
CA SER A 560 9.12 6.56 20.51
C SER A 560 9.41 6.81 19.03
N SER A 561 10.61 7.25 18.63
CA SER A 561 10.94 7.35 17.20
C SER A 561 12.42 7.07 16.92
N LYS A 562 12.64 6.20 15.92
CA LYS A 562 13.94 5.69 15.49
C LYS A 562 14.96 6.82 15.27
N LYS A 563 16.15 6.62 15.84
CA LYS A 563 17.38 7.42 15.65
C LYS A 563 17.64 7.69 14.16
N ASN A 564 17.88 8.96 13.82
CA ASN A 564 18.85 9.35 12.80
C ASN A 564 19.35 10.79 13.01
N SER A 565 20.68 10.90 12.92
CA SER A 565 21.58 12.07 12.82
C SER A 565 21.46 13.23 13.82
N ALA A 566 22.58 13.45 14.53
CA ALA A 566 22.91 14.68 15.23
C ALA A 566 23.08 15.84 14.22
N THR A 567 21.97 16.52 13.91
CA THR A 567 21.97 17.86 13.30
C THR A 567 21.62 18.88 14.36
N LYS A 568 22.30 20.04 14.36
CA LYS A 568 22.03 21.19 15.25
C LYS A 568 20.52 21.45 15.37
N PRO A 569 20.01 21.80 16.58
CA PRO A 569 18.59 22.06 16.75
C PRO A 569 18.15 23.17 15.78
N PRO A 570 17.05 22.98 15.04
CA PRO A 570 16.53 24.03 14.17
C PRO A 570 16.19 25.27 14.99
N GLY A 571 16.53 26.47 14.48
CA GLY A 571 16.18 27.73 15.15
C GLY A 571 14.68 27.83 15.44
N LYS A 572 14.32 28.39 16.60
CA LYS A 572 12.93 28.56 17.04
C LYS A 572 12.19 29.47 16.04
N ARG A 573 11.04 29.03 15.50
CA ARG A 573 10.29 29.75 14.44
C ARG A 573 8.92 30.27 14.87
N LYS A 574 8.40 29.85 16.02
CA LYS A 574 7.06 30.19 16.51
C LYS A 574 7.12 30.58 17.98
N HIS A 575 6.28 31.54 18.38
CA HIS A 575 6.12 31.92 19.77
C HIS A 575 5.46 30.81 20.60
N CYS A 576 5.84 30.73 21.86
CA CYS A 576 5.29 29.77 22.81
C CYS A 576 3.92 30.23 23.28
N TRP A 577 2.87 29.50 22.91
CA TRP A 577 1.52 29.77 23.38
C TRP A 577 1.43 29.71 24.91
N PHE A 578 2.05 28.71 25.55
CA PHE A 578 2.03 28.57 27.01
C PHE A 578 2.70 29.74 27.73
N HIS A 579 3.79 30.29 27.17
CA HIS A 579 4.45 31.45 27.76
C HIS A 579 3.56 32.69 27.72
N ARG A 580 2.84 32.89 26.62
CA ARG A 580 2.03 34.10 26.39
C ARG A 580 0.63 34.03 27.03
N ASN A 581 0.02 32.84 27.04
CA ASN A 581 -1.42 32.70 27.29
C ASN A 581 -1.76 31.81 28.50
N HIS A 582 -0.81 31.00 29.00
CA HIS A 582 -1.07 30.18 30.18
C HIS A 582 -0.98 31.02 31.47
N PRO A 583 -1.91 30.89 32.44
CA PRO A 583 -1.90 31.69 33.67
C PRO A 583 -0.62 31.56 34.51
N GLN A 584 0.06 30.42 34.41
CA GLN A 584 1.33 30.13 35.11
C GLN A 584 2.55 30.20 34.17
N GLY A 585 2.40 30.73 32.96
CA GLY A 585 3.44 30.73 31.94
C GLY A 585 3.83 29.33 31.46
N CYS A 586 4.91 29.25 30.67
CA CYS A 586 5.46 27.99 30.18
C CYS A 586 6.25 27.28 31.30
N PRO A 587 6.10 25.95 31.48
CA PRO A 587 6.80 25.21 32.53
C PRO A 587 8.30 24.99 32.24
N LEU A 588 8.77 25.34 31.03
CA LEU A 588 10.17 25.22 30.63
C LEU A 588 10.86 26.59 30.63
N GLN A 589 12.17 26.61 30.84
CA GLN A 589 12.95 27.83 30.64
C GLN A 589 13.04 28.22 29.16
N GLY A 590 13.32 29.50 28.90
CA GLY A 590 13.32 30.08 27.55
C GLY A 590 14.35 29.47 26.60
N ASP A 591 15.45 28.92 27.12
CA ASP A 591 16.46 28.16 26.39
C ASP A 591 16.02 26.70 26.13
N GLU A 592 15.36 26.06 27.10
CA GLU A 592 14.86 24.68 27.04
C GLU A 592 13.62 24.48 26.16
N CYS A 593 12.77 25.50 26.03
CA CYS A 593 11.55 25.41 25.26
C CYS A 593 11.82 25.37 23.74
N THR A 594 11.12 24.51 23.00
CA THR A 594 11.24 24.45 21.53
C THR A 594 10.59 25.63 20.79
N PHE A 595 9.98 26.57 21.52
CA PHE A 595 9.27 27.75 21.02
C PHE A 595 9.84 29.04 21.64
N ILE A 596 9.62 30.17 20.98
CA ILE A 596 10.19 31.48 21.37
C ILE A 596 9.43 32.02 22.61
N HIS A 597 10.16 32.34 23.68
CA HIS A 597 9.66 33.06 24.87
C HIS A 597 10.04 34.54 24.73
N GLU A 598 9.34 35.25 23.85
CA GLU A 598 9.46 36.70 23.60
C GLU A 598 8.09 37.36 23.67
#